data_AF-A0A4Y2X3N0-F1
#
_entry.id   AF-A0A4Y2X3N0-F1
#
_cell.length_a   1.000
_cell.length_b   1.000
_cell.length_c   1.000
_cell.angle_alpha   90.00
_cell.angle_beta   90.00
_cell.angle_gamma   90.00
#
_symmetry.space_group_name_H-M   'P 1'
#
loop_
_entity.id
_entity.type
_entity.pdbx_description
1 polymer ?
#
loop_
_entity_poly.entity_id
_entity_poly.type
_entity_poly.pdbx_seq_one_letter_code
_entity_poly.pdbx_strand_id
1 'polypeptide(L)'
;SGGWRPLTSQSCLAAEHEFRGLAKSYLIYLQIHYGLNVAVVFDGYPSDVNGKSTKSAERIRRANLHSSHEIIFNEATCPEISQEQFLANERNKVRFIDHLKKFLQKANATVKQAVEDKDVLIVETAVSVKSPYDNIFVVGENIDFLVLLTGLAPMKENLYFRKCGKGRTPDVLYSTTSFKYKFSRMVLLIHAFSGCDTTSALFGHRKTKFCSLLEKKPTPGRKNTSIFQL
;
A
#
# COMPACT_ATOMS: atom_id res chain seq x y z
N SER A 1 -8.45 -1.90 -4.01
CA SER A 1 -8.05 -1.84 -5.44
C SER A 1 -6.68 -1.18 -5.59
N GLY A 2 -5.65 -1.84 -5.03
CA GLY A 2 -4.24 -1.41 -5.11
C GLY A 2 -3.47 -2.20 -6.18
N GLY A 3 -4.03 -2.28 -7.38
CA GLY A 3 -3.30 -2.86 -8.51
C GLY A 3 -2.10 -1.98 -8.83
N TRP A 4 -0.94 -2.60 -8.97
CA TRP A 4 0.25 -1.99 -9.57
C TRP A 4 -0.19 -1.15 -10.75
N ARG A 5 0.05 0.16 -10.67
CA ARG A 5 -0.20 0.99 -11.83
C ARG A 5 0.74 0.48 -12.93
N PRO A 6 0.24 0.21 -14.14
CA PRO A 6 1.13 0.08 -15.29
C PRO A 6 2.00 1.33 -15.31
N LEU A 7 3.26 1.17 -15.71
CA LEU A 7 4.10 2.29 -16.13
C LEU A 7 3.37 2.97 -17.31
N THR A 8 2.42 3.86 -17.02
CA THR A 8 1.69 4.64 -18.03
C THR A 8 2.55 5.83 -18.41
N SER A 9 3.74 5.55 -18.91
CA SER A 9 4.35 6.35 -19.96
C SER A 9 4.66 5.37 -21.08
N GLN A 10 4.12 5.65 -22.26
CA GLN A 10 4.38 4.92 -23.51
C GLN A 10 5.88 4.75 -23.85
N SER A 11 6.79 5.28 -23.04
CA SER A 11 8.24 5.22 -23.21
C SER A 11 8.95 4.04 -22.54
N CYS A 12 8.35 3.32 -21.58
CA CYS A 12 9.04 2.20 -20.90
C CYS A 12 8.64 0.81 -21.41
N LEU A 13 7.47 0.66 -22.04
CA LEU A 13 7.01 -0.65 -22.57
C LEU A 13 7.56 -0.96 -23.97
N ALA A 14 8.38 -0.09 -24.55
CA ALA A 14 8.96 -0.28 -25.87
C ALA A 14 10.29 -1.04 -25.87
N ALA A 15 10.86 -1.36 -24.70
CA ALA A 15 12.11 -2.10 -24.60
C ALA A 15 12.00 -3.23 -23.59
N GLU A 16 12.28 -4.44 -24.09
CA GLU A 16 12.52 -5.69 -23.36
C GLU A 16 11.26 -6.56 -23.16
N HIS A 17 11.13 -7.56 -24.03
CA HIS A 17 10.03 -8.55 -24.09
C HIS A 17 10.05 -9.59 -22.95
N GLU A 18 11.00 -9.52 -22.01
CA GLU A 18 11.28 -10.57 -21.01
C GLU A 18 11.15 -10.08 -19.57
N PHE A 19 10.96 -10.98 -18.60
CA PHE A 19 10.86 -10.63 -17.18
C PHE A 19 12.08 -9.87 -16.62
N ARG A 20 13.30 -10.18 -17.09
CA ARG A 20 14.50 -9.41 -16.76
C ARG A 20 14.33 -7.95 -17.12
N GLY A 21 13.74 -7.69 -18.28
CA GLY A 21 13.58 -6.35 -18.80
C GLY A 21 12.52 -5.54 -18.08
N LEU A 22 11.44 -6.21 -17.69
CA LEU A 22 10.45 -5.64 -16.78
C LEU A 22 11.10 -5.21 -15.44
N ALA A 23 11.95 -6.06 -14.86
CA ALA A 23 12.64 -5.75 -13.62
C ALA A 23 13.63 -4.58 -13.75
N LYS A 24 14.38 -4.53 -14.87
CA LYS A 24 15.25 -3.38 -15.21
C LYS A 24 14.46 -2.09 -15.36
N SER A 25 13.37 -2.12 -16.12
CA SER A 25 12.49 -0.96 -16.33
C SER A 25 11.94 -0.44 -15.01
N TYR A 26 11.56 -1.34 -14.09
CA TYR A 26 11.13 -0.96 -12.75
C TYR A 26 12.24 -0.29 -11.94
N LEU A 27 13.47 -0.82 -11.97
CA LEU A 27 14.62 -0.20 -11.30
C LEU A 27 14.94 1.19 -11.87
N ILE A 28 14.96 1.33 -13.20
CA ILE A 28 15.20 2.61 -13.88
C ILE A 28 14.13 3.63 -13.48
N TYR A 29 12.86 3.21 -13.46
CA TYR A 29 11.77 4.06 -13.02
C TYR A 29 11.98 4.56 -11.59
N LEU A 30 12.36 3.67 -10.66
CA LEU A 30 12.64 4.05 -9.28
C LEU A 30 13.76 5.10 -9.20
N GLN A 31 14.85 4.88 -9.92
CA GLN A 31 16.01 5.76 -9.92
C GLN A 31 15.70 7.14 -10.52
N ILE A 32 14.97 7.18 -11.64
CA ILE A 32 14.61 8.43 -12.32
C ILE A 32 13.63 9.25 -11.48
N HIS A 33 12.62 8.62 -10.87
CA HIS A 33 11.52 9.34 -10.23
C HIS A 33 11.71 9.58 -8.72
N TYR A 34 12.50 8.75 -8.05
CA TYR A 34 12.68 8.79 -6.59
C TYR A 34 14.15 8.80 -6.15
N GLY A 35 15.10 8.64 -7.08
CA GLY A 35 16.53 8.61 -6.78
C GLY A 35 17.01 7.29 -6.16
N LEU A 36 18.20 7.33 -5.57
CA LEU A 36 18.86 6.14 -5.01
C LEU A 36 18.41 5.81 -3.59
N ASN A 37 17.91 6.79 -2.84
CA ASN A 37 17.46 6.62 -1.45
C ASN A 37 16.01 6.16 -1.39
N VAL A 38 15.71 5.02 -2.02
CA VAL A 38 14.36 4.45 -2.10
C VAL A 38 14.29 3.09 -1.41
N ALA A 39 13.24 2.90 -0.61
CA ALA A 39 12.88 1.62 -0.02
C ALA A 39 11.58 1.10 -0.64
N VAL A 40 11.64 -0.08 -1.27
CA VAL A 40 10.49 -0.74 -1.89
C VAL A 40 9.92 -1.76 -0.91
N VAL A 41 8.61 -1.73 -0.66
CA VAL A 41 7.94 -2.69 0.22
C VAL A 41 6.94 -3.50 -0.59
N PHE A 42 7.08 -4.82 -0.55
CA PHE A 42 6.17 -5.75 -1.20
C PHE A 42 5.11 -6.29 -0.26
N ASP A 43 3.95 -6.64 -0.83
CA ASP A 43 2.92 -7.38 -0.12
C ASP A 43 3.39 -8.79 0.23
N GLY A 44 2.79 -9.33 1.29
CA GLY A 44 3.00 -10.68 1.74
C GLY A 44 1.93 -11.63 1.24
N TYR A 45 2.37 -12.86 0.97
CA TYR A 45 1.50 -13.97 0.57
C TYR A 45 1.90 -15.19 1.39
N PRO A 46 1.47 -15.26 2.67
CA PRO A 46 1.81 -16.39 3.51
C PRO A 46 1.15 -17.66 2.93
N SER A 47 1.92 -18.73 2.83
CA SER A 47 1.42 -20.05 2.42
C SER A 47 0.49 -20.67 3.46
N ASP A 48 0.64 -20.27 4.72
CA ASP A 48 0.12 -21.02 5.88
C ASP A 48 -1.08 -20.33 6.55
N VAL A 49 -1.75 -19.40 5.85
CA VAL A 49 -2.92 -18.73 6.43
C VAL A 49 -4.06 -19.72 6.49
N ASN A 50 -4.29 -20.22 7.71
CA ASN A 50 -5.29 -21.20 8.11
C ASN A 50 -6.74 -20.66 7.98
N GLY A 51 -7.07 -20.00 6.87
CA GLY A 51 -8.33 -19.28 6.62
C GLY A 51 -8.49 -17.95 7.37
N LYS A 52 -7.58 -17.60 8.30
CA LYS A 52 -7.71 -16.45 9.20
C LYS A 52 -7.15 -15.11 8.68
N SER A 53 -6.79 -15.01 7.39
CA SER A 53 -6.40 -13.71 6.80
C SER A 53 -7.60 -12.77 6.76
N THR A 54 -7.41 -11.51 7.16
CA THR A 54 -8.42 -10.45 6.97
C THR A 54 -8.69 -10.16 5.50
N LYS A 55 -7.83 -10.64 4.58
CA LYS A 55 -7.98 -10.49 3.12
C LYS A 55 -8.59 -11.72 2.43
N SER A 56 -8.89 -12.80 3.15
CA SER A 56 -9.35 -14.08 2.56
C SER A 56 -10.61 -13.90 1.69
N ALA A 57 -11.62 -13.19 2.19
CA ALA A 57 -12.86 -12.93 1.46
C ALA A 57 -12.61 -12.14 0.15
N GLU A 58 -11.78 -11.09 0.21
CA GLU A 58 -11.45 -10.29 -0.98
C GLU A 58 -10.57 -11.06 -1.97
N ARG A 59 -9.68 -11.95 -1.49
CA ARG A 59 -8.89 -12.85 -2.33
C ARG A 59 -9.78 -13.85 -3.07
N ILE A 60 -10.70 -14.52 -2.36
CA ILE A 60 -11.67 -15.45 -2.95
C ILE A 60 -12.53 -14.76 -4.00
N ARG A 61 -13.07 -13.58 -3.68
CA ARG A 61 -13.89 -12.79 -4.61
C ARG A 61 -13.16 -12.47 -5.91
N ARG A 62 -11.85 -12.15 -5.84
CA ARG A 62 -11.03 -11.87 -7.03
C ARG A 62 -10.62 -13.12 -7.79
N ALA A 63 -10.28 -14.20 -7.09
CA ALA A 63 -9.94 -15.48 -7.70
C ALA A 63 -11.10 -16.04 -8.54
N ASN A 64 -12.34 -15.84 -8.07
CA ASN A 64 -13.54 -16.23 -8.81
C ASN A 64 -13.82 -15.36 -10.05
N LEU A 65 -13.25 -14.15 -10.12
CA LEU A 65 -13.49 -13.20 -11.22
C LEU A 65 -12.49 -13.37 -12.38
N HIS A 66 -11.27 -13.82 -12.07
CA HIS A 66 -10.19 -13.97 -13.03
C HIS A 66 -9.48 -15.30 -12.79
N SER A 67 -9.77 -16.32 -13.59
CA SER A 67 -8.98 -17.55 -13.60
C SER A 67 -7.79 -17.40 -14.55
N SER A 68 -6.61 -17.79 -14.08
CA SER A 68 -5.38 -17.79 -14.86
C SER A 68 -4.49 -18.92 -14.35
N HIS A 69 -3.77 -19.57 -15.27
CA HIS A 69 -2.91 -20.69 -14.94
C HIS A 69 -1.63 -20.22 -14.23
N GLU A 70 -1.05 -21.12 -13.42
CA GLU A 70 0.28 -20.87 -12.85
C GLU A 70 1.32 -20.88 -13.98
N ILE A 71 2.19 -19.87 -13.99
CA ILE A 71 3.26 -19.72 -14.97
C ILE A 71 4.60 -19.87 -14.26
N ILE A 72 5.38 -20.83 -14.72
CA ILE A 72 6.77 -21.00 -14.34
C ILE A 72 7.61 -20.20 -15.34
N PHE A 73 8.37 -19.22 -14.85
CA PHE A 73 9.17 -18.35 -15.69
C PHE A 73 10.57 -18.14 -15.10
N ASN A 74 11.49 -17.73 -15.96
CA ASN A 74 12.82 -17.24 -15.60
C ASN A 74 13.04 -15.85 -16.20
N GLU A 75 14.25 -15.30 -16.01
CA GLU A 75 14.63 -13.97 -16.49
C GLU A 75 14.45 -13.77 -18.00
N ALA A 76 14.60 -14.82 -18.81
CA ALA A 76 14.51 -14.78 -20.26
C ALA A 76 13.11 -15.15 -20.79
N THR A 77 12.14 -15.44 -19.91
CA THR A 77 10.78 -15.79 -20.33
C THR A 77 10.03 -14.53 -20.77
N CYS A 78 9.38 -14.61 -21.93
CA CYS A 78 8.45 -13.59 -22.39
C CYS A 78 7.04 -13.85 -21.83
N PRO A 79 6.35 -12.85 -21.26
CA PRO A 79 4.97 -13.04 -20.81
C PRO A 79 4.04 -13.15 -22.04
N GLU A 80 3.43 -14.32 -22.22
CA GLU A 80 2.47 -14.59 -23.31
C GLU A 80 1.04 -14.13 -23.00
N ILE A 81 0.77 -13.79 -21.74
CA ILE A 81 -0.54 -13.36 -21.26
C ILE A 81 -0.50 -11.92 -20.78
N SER A 82 -1.67 -11.27 -20.70
CA SER A 82 -1.76 -9.89 -20.22
C SER A 82 -1.32 -9.77 -18.76
N GLN A 83 -0.88 -8.58 -18.36
CA GLN A 83 -0.52 -8.29 -16.98
C GLN A 83 -1.67 -8.60 -16.01
N GLU A 84 -2.91 -8.26 -16.39
CA GLU A 84 -4.11 -8.50 -15.57
C GLU A 84 -4.35 -9.99 -15.36
N GLN A 85 -4.20 -10.80 -16.42
CA GLN A 85 -4.32 -12.24 -16.34
C GLN A 85 -3.19 -12.86 -15.52
N PHE A 86 -1.95 -12.39 -15.69
CA PHE A 86 -0.81 -12.88 -14.92
C PHE A 86 -0.99 -12.57 -13.43
N LEU A 87 -1.35 -11.34 -13.10
CA LEU A 87 -1.65 -10.86 -11.75
C LEU A 87 -3.06 -11.26 -11.27
N ALA A 88 -3.78 -12.13 -11.95
CA ALA A 88 -4.97 -12.75 -11.38
C ALA A 88 -4.58 -13.89 -10.44
N ASN A 89 -3.59 -14.69 -10.84
CA ASN A 89 -3.13 -15.87 -10.10
C ASN A 89 -2.19 -15.48 -8.94
N GLU A 90 -2.46 -15.98 -7.74
CA GLU A 90 -1.66 -15.66 -6.55
C GLU A 90 -0.24 -16.24 -6.60
N ARG A 91 -0.05 -17.44 -7.16
CA ARG A 91 1.28 -18.05 -7.29
C ARG A 91 2.15 -17.27 -8.26
N ASN A 92 1.56 -16.74 -9.34
CA ASN A 92 2.25 -15.86 -10.28
C ASN A 92 2.72 -14.57 -9.59
N LYS A 93 1.87 -13.96 -8.73
CA LYS A 93 2.26 -12.78 -7.93
C LYS A 93 3.42 -13.09 -7.00
N VAL A 94 3.36 -14.21 -6.28
CA VAL A 94 4.41 -14.64 -5.35
C VAL A 94 5.75 -14.78 -6.08
N ARG A 95 5.76 -15.53 -7.20
CA ARG A 95 6.95 -15.73 -8.04
C ARG A 95 7.49 -14.41 -8.60
N PHE A 96 6.60 -13.53 -9.05
CA PHE A 96 6.99 -12.22 -9.58
C PHE A 96 7.57 -11.29 -8.51
N ILE A 97 6.97 -11.24 -7.33
CA ILE A 97 7.50 -10.48 -6.19
C ILE A 97 8.88 -11.01 -5.79
N ASP A 98 9.05 -12.33 -5.70
CA ASP A 98 10.34 -12.95 -5.39
C ASP A 98 11.40 -12.62 -6.44
N HIS A 99 11.04 -12.69 -7.72
CA HIS A 99 11.92 -12.32 -8.83
C HIS A 99 12.35 -10.84 -8.74
N LEU A 100 11.40 -9.92 -8.62
CA LEU A 100 11.67 -8.49 -8.58
C LEU A 100 12.45 -8.09 -7.31
N LYS A 101 12.12 -8.67 -6.16
CA LYS A 101 12.85 -8.50 -4.90
C LYS A 101 14.32 -8.89 -5.05
N LYS A 102 14.61 -10.08 -5.57
CA LYS A 102 15.98 -10.56 -5.81
C LYS A 102 16.72 -9.64 -6.78
N PHE A 103 16.06 -9.22 -7.86
CA PHE A 103 16.64 -8.32 -8.85
C PHE A 103 17.03 -6.96 -8.23
N LEU A 104 16.11 -6.34 -7.50
CA LEU A 104 16.33 -5.05 -6.84
C LEU A 104 17.40 -5.12 -5.76
N GLN A 105 17.41 -6.20 -4.96
CA GLN A 105 18.44 -6.43 -3.95
C GLN A 105 19.84 -6.59 -4.59
N LYS A 106 19.94 -7.30 -5.71
CA LYS A 106 21.19 -7.42 -6.48
C LYS A 106 21.66 -6.07 -7.04
N ALA A 107 20.73 -5.15 -7.29
CA ALA A 107 21.00 -3.78 -7.69
C ALA A 107 21.24 -2.82 -6.50
N ASN A 108 21.43 -3.35 -5.28
CA ASN A 108 21.62 -2.59 -4.03
C ASN A 108 20.45 -1.69 -3.63
N ALA A 109 19.24 -1.91 -4.17
CA ALA A 109 18.05 -1.21 -3.70
C ALA A 109 17.59 -1.78 -2.35
N THR A 110 17.07 -0.92 -1.48
CA THR A 110 16.48 -1.37 -0.20
C THR A 110 15.12 -2.00 -0.46
N VAL A 111 14.94 -3.26 -0.08
CA VAL A 111 13.68 -3.98 -0.27
C VAL A 111 13.22 -4.63 1.03
N LYS A 112 11.93 -4.47 1.33
CA LYS A 112 11.23 -5.15 2.43
C LYS A 112 10.01 -5.89 1.90
N GLN A 113 9.50 -6.84 2.67
CA GLN A 113 8.29 -7.57 2.35
C GLN A 113 7.47 -7.78 3.61
N ALA A 114 6.17 -7.49 3.53
CA ALA A 114 5.25 -7.71 4.64
C ALA A 114 4.87 -9.19 4.77
N VAL A 115 4.28 -9.54 5.92
CA VAL A 115 3.70 -10.88 6.13
C VAL A 115 2.41 -11.03 5.32
N GLU A 116 1.55 -10.00 5.32
CA GLU A 116 0.33 -9.94 4.49
C GLU A 116 0.18 -8.57 3.85
N ASP A 117 -0.12 -7.55 4.65
CA ASP A 117 -0.36 -6.19 4.17
C ASP A 117 0.88 -5.31 4.33
N LYS A 118 1.33 -4.69 3.24
CA LYS A 118 2.47 -3.78 3.25
C LYS A 118 2.14 -2.39 3.79
N ASP A 119 0.88 -1.99 3.87
CA ASP A 119 0.51 -0.59 4.12
C ASP A 119 1.07 -0.08 5.46
N VAL A 120 0.95 -0.88 6.51
CA VAL A 120 1.53 -0.59 7.83
C VAL A 120 3.06 -0.60 7.77
N LEU A 121 3.66 -1.62 7.15
CA LEU A 121 5.12 -1.76 7.06
C LEU A 121 5.79 -0.61 6.29
N ILE A 122 5.13 -0.04 5.27
CA ILE A 122 5.58 1.15 4.56
C ILE A 122 5.67 2.33 5.52
N VAL A 123 4.60 2.58 6.28
CA VAL A 123 4.54 3.71 7.22
C VAL A 123 5.54 3.52 8.36
N GLU A 124 5.60 2.34 8.97
CA GLU A 124 6.58 2.02 10.01
C GLU A 124 8.02 2.19 9.51
N THR A 125 8.30 1.77 8.28
CA THR A 125 9.62 1.95 7.67
C THR A 125 9.95 3.44 7.55
N ALA A 126 9.04 4.24 6.99
CA ALA A 126 9.22 5.68 6.87
C ALA A 126 9.46 6.36 8.23
N VAL A 127 8.74 5.95 9.27
CA VAL A 127 8.93 6.48 10.63
C VAL A 127 10.27 6.08 11.24
N SER A 128 10.73 4.84 10.99
CA SER A 128 11.97 4.31 11.52
C SER A 128 13.23 4.96 10.94
N VAL A 129 13.20 5.34 9.65
CA VAL A 129 14.37 5.85 8.92
C VAL A 129 14.43 7.38 8.85
N LYS A 130 13.56 8.11 9.56
CA LYS A 130 13.41 9.57 9.44
C LYS A 130 14.58 10.41 9.93
N SER A 131 15.34 9.94 10.91
CA SER A 131 16.36 10.76 11.57
C SER A 131 17.48 11.24 10.64
N PRO A 132 17.99 10.42 9.69
CA PRO A 132 19.04 10.86 8.77
C PRO A 132 18.56 11.72 7.58
N TYR A 133 17.25 11.98 7.41
CA TYR A 133 16.73 12.66 6.21
C TYR A 133 15.90 13.90 6.54
N ASP A 134 16.12 14.97 5.78
CA ASP A 134 15.37 16.23 5.89
C ASP A 134 13.88 16.05 5.59
N ASN A 135 13.55 15.21 4.62
CA ASN A 135 12.17 14.90 4.22
C ASN A 135 12.03 13.43 3.83
N ILE A 136 10.95 12.79 4.28
CA ILE A 136 10.54 11.45 3.86
C ILE A 136 9.17 11.48 3.21
N PHE A 137 9.05 10.76 2.10
CA PHE A 137 7.80 10.61 1.35
C PHE A 137 7.34 9.16 1.35
N VAL A 138 6.17 8.92 1.93
CA VAL A 138 5.38 7.71 1.66
C VAL A 138 4.66 7.92 0.34
N VAL A 139 4.89 7.05 -0.64
CA VAL A 139 4.30 7.17 -1.98
C VAL A 139 3.27 6.06 -2.18
N GLY A 140 2.05 6.43 -2.61
CA GLY A 140 1.00 5.44 -2.85
C GLY A 140 -0.28 6.03 -3.41
N GLU A 141 -1.22 5.19 -3.84
CA GLU A 141 -2.51 5.65 -4.37
C GLU A 141 -3.59 5.80 -3.29
N ASN A 142 -3.52 4.97 -2.26
CA ASN A 142 -4.57 4.85 -1.25
C ASN A 142 -4.46 5.95 -0.20
N ILE A 143 -5.58 6.61 0.09
CA ILE A 143 -5.64 7.62 1.16
C ILE A 143 -5.43 7.01 2.55
N ASP A 144 -5.54 5.70 2.69
CA ASP A 144 -5.29 4.99 3.95
C ASP A 144 -3.84 5.18 4.43
N PHE A 145 -2.88 5.44 3.53
CA PHE A 145 -1.54 5.88 3.93
C PHE A 145 -1.57 7.17 4.74
N LEU A 146 -2.38 8.16 4.37
CA LEU A 146 -2.51 9.40 5.13
C LEU A 146 -3.11 9.15 6.52
N VAL A 147 -4.08 8.23 6.62
CA VAL A 147 -4.71 7.83 7.88
C VAL A 147 -3.67 7.15 8.78
N LEU A 148 -2.94 6.16 8.26
CA LEU A 148 -1.89 5.44 8.97
C LEU A 148 -0.76 6.39 9.41
N LEU A 149 -0.33 7.29 8.53
CA LEU A 149 0.71 8.29 8.83
C LEU A 149 0.29 9.21 9.98
N THR A 150 -0.96 9.67 9.96
CA THR A 150 -1.53 10.55 10.99
C THR A 150 -1.65 9.83 12.34
N GLY A 151 -2.02 8.54 12.32
CA GLY A 151 -2.17 7.73 13.53
C GLY A 151 -0.85 7.28 14.14
N LEU A 152 0.10 6.82 13.33
CA LEU A 152 1.37 6.23 13.78
C LEU A 152 2.47 7.27 14.00
N ALA A 153 2.40 8.42 13.33
CA ALA A 153 3.39 9.48 13.42
C ALA A 153 2.75 10.88 13.49
N PRO A 154 1.92 11.15 14.52
CA PRO A 154 1.27 12.45 14.65
C PRO A 154 2.28 13.57 14.81
N MET A 155 2.02 14.71 14.15
CA MET A 155 2.78 15.96 14.27
C MET A 155 4.27 15.80 13.93
N LYS A 156 4.60 14.97 12.94
CA LYS A 156 5.97 14.86 12.41
C LYS A 156 6.09 15.76 11.19
N GLU A 157 7.02 16.71 11.27
CA GLU A 157 7.20 17.78 10.29
C GLU A 157 7.93 17.31 9.02
N ASN A 158 8.83 16.32 9.13
CA ASN A 158 9.61 15.82 8.01
C ASN A 158 9.00 14.61 7.28
N LEU A 159 7.71 14.33 7.50
CA LEU A 159 7.06 13.12 6.97
C LEU A 159 5.81 13.47 6.18
N TYR A 160 5.77 13.01 4.93
CA TYR A 160 4.74 13.36 3.96
C TYR A 160 4.19 12.12 3.24
N PHE A 161 2.93 12.21 2.84
CA PHE A 161 2.30 11.27 1.93
C PHE A 161 2.13 11.91 0.56
N ARG A 162 2.78 11.35 -0.46
CA ARG A 162 2.59 11.70 -1.86
C ARG A 162 1.58 10.74 -2.48
N LYS A 163 0.35 11.23 -2.66
CA LYS A 163 -0.71 10.49 -3.33
C LYS A 163 -0.51 10.55 -4.84
N CYS A 164 -0.32 9.41 -5.46
CA CYS A 164 -0.26 9.34 -6.92
C CYS A 164 -1.62 9.68 -7.56
N GLY A 165 -1.66 10.68 -8.43
CA GLY A 165 -2.88 11.07 -9.16
C GLY A 165 -3.17 10.13 -10.33
N LYS A 166 -4.43 9.85 -10.71
CA LYS A 166 -4.77 8.89 -11.79
C LYS A 166 -5.02 9.61 -13.13
N GLY A 167 -4.54 9.04 -14.23
CA GLY A 167 -4.74 9.63 -15.57
C GLY A 167 -4.12 11.02 -15.66
N ARG A 168 -4.94 12.05 -15.91
CA ARG A 168 -4.50 13.45 -15.98
C ARG A 168 -4.47 14.16 -14.62
N THR A 169 -4.86 13.49 -13.54
CA THR A 169 -4.82 14.11 -12.21
C THR A 169 -3.38 14.17 -11.71
N PRO A 170 -2.89 15.34 -11.28
CA PRO A 170 -1.55 15.46 -10.71
C PRO A 170 -1.45 14.75 -9.36
N ASP A 171 -0.20 14.49 -8.95
CA ASP A 171 0.08 14.02 -7.60
C ASP A 171 -0.31 15.06 -6.56
N VAL A 172 -0.77 14.59 -5.39
CA VAL A 172 -1.15 15.46 -4.28
C VAL A 172 -0.26 15.13 -3.08
N LEU A 173 0.34 16.15 -2.49
CA LEU A 173 1.19 16.00 -1.30
C LEU A 173 0.39 16.35 -0.04
N TYR A 174 0.50 15.49 0.96
CA TYR A 174 -0.14 15.64 2.26
C TYR A 174 0.92 15.56 3.37
N SER A 175 0.83 16.43 4.36
CA SER A 175 1.56 16.33 5.62
C SER A 175 0.82 15.43 6.63
N THR A 176 1.50 15.03 7.70
CA THR A 176 0.87 14.37 8.86
C THR A 176 -0.23 15.21 9.55
N THR A 177 -0.26 16.53 9.27
CA THR A 177 -1.23 17.49 9.81
C THR A 177 -2.37 17.82 8.84
N SER A 178 -2.39 17.20 7.66
CA SER A 178 -3.40 17.49 6.63
C SER A 178 -4.82 17.06 7.02
N PHE A 179 -4.96 16.15 8.00
CA PHE A 179 -6.26 15.88 8.63
C PHE A 179 -6.62 17.01 9.60
N LYS A 180 -7.52 17.91 9.18
CA LYS A 180 -8.01 19.05 9.97
C LYS A 180 -9.00 18.69 11.10
N TYR A 181 -9.19 17.42 11.42
CA TYR A 181 -10.16 17.02 12.44
C TYR A 181 -9.58 17.15 13.86
N LYS A 182 -10.41 17.62 14.80
CA LYS A 182 -10.15 17.60 16.26
C LYS A 182 -9.85 16.18 16.80
N PHE A 183 -10.12 15.15 16.00
CA PHE A 183 -9.96 13.74 16.30
C PHE A 183 -8.79 13.07 15.57
N SER A 184 -7.74 13.81 15.18
CA SER A 184 -6.53 13.19 14.59
C SER A 184 -5.96 12.06 15.48
N ARG A 185 -6.10 12.18 16.81
CA ARG A 185 -5.76 11.12 17.78
C ARG A 185 -6.65 9.87 17.71
N MET A 186 -7.85 9.99 17.15
CA MET A 186 -8.82 8.89 16.96
C MET A 186 -8.93 8.50 15.48
N VAL A 187 -8.01 8.94 14.62
CA VAL A 187 -8.13 8.74 13.16
C VAL A 187 -8.19 7.25 12.78
N LEU A 188 -7.44 6.39 13.47
CA LEU A 188 -7.47 4.94 13.28
C LEU A 188 -8.81 4.33 13.72
N LEU A 189 -9.38 4.82 14.83
CA LEU A 189 -10.71 4.42 15.29
C LEU A 189 -11.78 4.81 14.27
N ILE A 190 -11.77 6.07 13.81
CA ILE A 190 -12.68 6.53 12.78
C ILE A 190 -12.55 5.66 11.53
N HIS A 191 -11.33 5.37 11.08
CA HIS A 191 -11.09 4.56 9.90
C HIS A 191 -11.63 3.13 10.02
N ALA A 192 -11.38 2.46 11.16
CA ALA A 192 -11.86 1.09 11.39
C ALA A 192 -13.39 1.01 11.47
N PHE A 193 -14.04 1.96 12.14
CA PHE A 193 -15.50 1.92 12.37
C PHE A 193 -16.33 2.46 11.20
N SER A 194 -15.75 3.37 10.41
CA SER A 194 -16.41 3.94 9.22
C SER A 194 -16.10 3.22 7.92
N GLY A 195 -15.32 2.14 8.02
CA GLY A 195 -14.92 1.26 6.92
C GLY A 195 -13.51 1.52 6.41
N CYS A 196 -12.73 0.43 6.33
CA CYS A 196 -11.42 0.34 5.69
C CYS A 196 -11.34 -0.94 4.83
N ASP A 197 -10.17 -1.21 4.24
CA ASP A 197 -9.96 -2.41 3.42
C ASP A 197 -10.17 -3.72 4.22
N THR A 198 -10.05 -3.70 5.55
CA THR A 198 -10.22 -4.87 6.42
C THR A 198 -11.54 -4.89 7.21
N THR A 199 -12.25 -3.77 7.33
CA THR A 199 -13.51 -3.69 8.10
C THR A 199 -14.59 -2.98 7.29
N SER A 200 -15.79 -3.55 7.29
CA SER A 200 -16.95 -2.87 6.70
C SER A 200 -17.40 -1.71 7.58
N ALA A 201 -17.94 -0.65 6.98
CA ALA A 201 -18.55 0.44 7.72
C ALA A 201 -19.76 -0.07 8.52
N LEU A 202 -19.97 0.45 9.72
CA LEU A 202 -21.25 0.27 10.41
C LEU A 202 -22.39 0.79 9.53
N PHE A 203 -23.50 0.06 9.49
CA PHE A 203 -24.63 0.37 8.61
C PHE A 203 -25.10 1.82 8.83
N GLY A 204 -25.09 2.62 7.78
CA GLY A 204 -25.45 4.05 7.83
C GLY A 204 -24.35 5.01 8.30
N HIS A 205 -23.17 4.53 8.72
CA HIS A 205 -22.08 5.32 9.31
C HIS A 205 -20.81 5.34 8.44
N ARG A 206 -20.85 6.07 7.32
CA ARG A 206 -19.65 6.40 6.53
C ARG A 206 -18.79 7.46 7.24
N LYS A 207 -17.52 7.62 6.80
CA LYS A 207 -16.48 8.51 7.39
C LYS A 207 -17.02 9.86 7.89
N THR A 208 -17.77 10.59 7.08
CA THR A 208 -18.35 11.91 7.44
C THR A 208 -19.44 11.85 8.51
N LYS A 209 -20.33 10.86 8.45
CA LYS A 209 -21.38 10.64 9.46
C LYS A 209 -20.83 10.12 10.78
N PHE A 210 -19.74 9.34 10.74
CA PHE A 210 -19.08 8.88 11.95
C PHE A 210 -18.34 10.03 12.66
N CYS A 211 -17.65 10.90 11.91
CA CYS A 211 -17.07 12.12 12.47
C CYS A 211 -18.11 13.02 13.13
N SER A 212 -19.25 13.29 12.47
CA SER A 212 -20.30 14.13 13.06
C SER A 212 -20.99 13.49 14.27
N LEU A 213 -21.03 12.16 14.36
CA LEU A 213 -21.49 11.45 15.56
C LEU A 213 -20.54 11.67 16.76
N LEU A 214 -19.23 11.60 16.52
CA LEU A 214 -18.21 11.88 17.54
C LEU A 214 -18.23 13.34 18.00
N GLU A 215 -18.55 14.28 17.11
CA GLU A 215 -18.70 15.70 17.46
C GLU A 215 -19.93 15.96 18.35
N LYS A 216 -21.02 15.21 18.15
CA LYS A 216 -22.28 15.39 18.89
C LYS A 216 -22.28 14.78 20.28
N LYS A 217 -21.35 13.89 20.61
CA LYS A 217 -21.21 13.30 21.95
C LYS A 217 -19.97 13.88 22.63
N PRO A 218 -20.10 14.86 23.56
CA PRO A 218 -18.98 15.26 24.39
C PRO A 218 -18.55 14.04 25.21
N THR A 219 -17.26 13.75 25.22
CA THR A 219 -16.68 12.73 26.10
C THR A 219 -16.98 13.12 27.56
N PRO A 220 -17.49 12.20 28.40
CA PRO A 220 -17.46 12.42 29.84
C PRO A 220 -15.98 12.52 30.26
N GLY A 221 -15.66 13.52 31.07
CA GLY A 221 -14.30 13.79 31.50
C GLY A 221 -13.60 12.55 32.08
N ARG A 222 -12.31 12.43 31.73
CA ARG A 222 -11.20 11.74 32.42
C ARG A 222 -11.53 10.45 33.23
N LYS A 223 -10.80 9.39 32.83
CA LYS A 223 -10.36 8.19 33.58
C LYS A 223 -10.91 6.81 33.17
N ASN A 224 -11.50 6.65 31.99
CA ASN A 224 -11.86 5.30 31.54
C ASN A 224 -11.06 4.89 30.30
N THR A 225 -10.17 3.92 30.48
CA THR A 225 -9.62 3.11 29.38
C THR A 225 -10.75 2.19 28.94
N SER A 226 -11.49 2.58 27.92
CA SER A 226 -12.46 1.68 27.29
C SER A 226 -11.72 0.77 26.32
N ILE A 227 -11.47 -0.47 26.78
CA ILE A 227 -11.05 -1.57 25.93
C ILE A 227 -12.29 -2.04 25.18
N PHE A 228 -12.30 -1.85 23.86
CA PHE A 228 -13.32 -2.46 23.00
C PHE A 228 -12.77 -3.80 22.53
N GLN A 229 -13.42 -4.87 22.98
CA GLN A 229 -13.29 -6.19 22.37
C GLN A 229 -14.25 -6.24 21.17
N LEU A 230 -13.72 -6.51 19.99
CA LEU A 230 -14.50 -6.92 18.82
C LEU A 230 -14.78 -8.42 18.91
#